data_AF-A0AAV4LHT1-F1
#
_entry.id   AF-A0AAV4LHT1-F1
#
_cell.length_a   1.000
_cell.length_b   1.000
_cell.length_c   1.000
_cell.angle_alpha   90.00
_cell.angle_beta   90.00
_cell.angle_gamma   90.00
#
_symmetry.space_group_name_H-M   'P 1'
#
loop_
_entity.id
_entity.type
_entity.pdbx_description
1 polymer ?
#
loop_
_entity_poly.entity_id
_entity_poly.type
_entity_poly.pdbx_seq_one_letter_code
_entity_poly.pdbx_strand_id
1 'polypeptide(L)'
;MSTEIRQELKIIPAEVKVVKHVRYVYSCRRCEREETSTPTVTASMPAPVFPGSLASASSMAYIMSQKYVESMPLYRQEQQFASLGIELSRQTLANWILYGANTWLSLLYDRMREHLLKQDILHADETTLQVLREPGRAAQTTSYLWLYRTGREDPPIILYDYQTTRASKHPRQFLSGFKGYLHVDGYAGYHGIPDVTLVGCWAHARRKFDEALKALPESKRSSPVAAKEGLTFCNQLFAIERDLKECTPEERYHIRQERSRPVLDAFLAWLRTQKPKVLPKSAFGQAILYCLNQWEKLEAFYKMGDWRSITTEVNARSNRL
;
A
#
# COMPACT_ATOMS: atom_id res chain seq x y z
N MET A 1 22.11 -20.23 46.76
CA MET A 1 22.52 -18.97 46.11
C MET A 1 21.42 -18.57 45.15
N SER A 2 20.79 -17.41 45.36
CA SER A 2 19.84 -16.83 44.41
C SER A 2 20.56 -15.74 43.61
N THR A 3 20.43 -15.76 42.29
CA THR A 3 20.98 -14.73 41.41
C THR A 3 19.88 -13.73 41.05
N GLU A 4 20.19 -12.44 41.13
CA GLU A 4 19.32 -11.37 40.65
C GLU A 4 19.89 -10.82 39.34
N ILE A 5 19.07 -10.80 38.29
CA ILE A 5 19.48 -10.37 36.94
C ILE A 5 18.83 -9.02 36.66
N ARG A 6 19.64 -7.99 36.38
CA ARG A 6 19.21 -6.68 35.88
C ARG A 6 19.74 -6.48 34.46
N GLN A 7 18.85 -6.07 33.55
CA GLN A 7 19.19 -5.76 32.16
C GLN A 7 19.03 -4.26 31.90
N GLU A 8 19.96 -3.69 31.13
CA GLU A 8 19.90 -2.31 30.64
C GLU A 8 20.22 -2.26 29.14
N LEU A 9 19.65 -1.28 28.45
CA LEU A 9 19.94 -1.04 27.03
C LEU A 9 21.04 -0.01 26.87
N LYS A 10 22.06 -0.34 26.08
CA LYS A 10 23.09 0.60 25.64
C LYS A 10 22.90 0.90 24.17
N ILE A 11 22.77 2.17 23.83
CA ILE A 11 22.70 2.62 22.44
C ILE A 11 24.13 2.86 21.96
N ILE A 12 24.57 2.09 20.98
CA ILE A 12 25.83 2.32 20.27
C ILE A 12 25.45 2.97 18.93
N PRO A 13 25.81 4.25 18.69
CA PRO A 13 25.49 4.93 17.45
C PRO A 13 26.06 4.20 16.23
N ALA A 14 25.40 4.37 15.07
CA ALA A 14 25.89 3.81 13.82
C ALA A 14 27.25 4.45 13.42
N GLU A 15 28.21 3.62 13.03
CA GLU A 15 29.49 4.06 12.48
C GLU A 15 29.42 4.10 10.94
N VAL A 16 29.93 5.17 10.34
CA VAL A 16 30.05 5.30 8.88
C VAL A 16 31.52 5.46 8.51
N LYS A 17 31.99 4.69 7.52
CA LYS A 17 33.39 4.65 7.09
C LYS A 17 33.49 4.81 5.58
N VAL A 18 34.48 5.56 5.11
CA VAL A 18 34.80 5.67 3.68
C VAL A 18 35.83 4.61 3.34
N VAL A 19 35.47 3.68 2.44
CA VAL A 19 36.38 2.63 1.95
C VAL A 19 37.00 3.09 0.62
N LYS A 20 38.33 3.25 0.60
CA LYS A 20 39.07 3.66 -0.60
C LYS A 20 39.69 2.44 -1.29
N HIS A 21 39.19 2.10 -2.47
CA HIS A 21 39.81 1.07 -3.32
C HIS A 21 40.87 1.72 -4.22
N VAL A 22 42.11 1.21 -4.17
CA VAL A 22 43.23 1.69 -5.00
C VAL A 22 43.63 0.56 -5.96
N ARG A 23 43.65 0.85 -7.27
CA ARG A 23 44.23 -0.04 -8.28
C ARG A 23 45.37 0.66 -8.99
N TYR A 24 46.39 -0.10 -9.36
CA TYR A 24 47.47 0.39 -10.19
C TYR A 24 47.16 0.09 -11.66
N VAL A 25 47.47 1.07 -12.51
CA VAL A 25 47.41 0.96 -13.96
C VAL A 25 48.85 1.06 -14.45
N TYR A 26 49.33 0.01 -15.11
CA TYR A 26 50.69 -0.06 -15.62
C TYR A 26 50.68 0.14 -17.13
N SER A 27 51.57 1.01 -17.61
CA SER A 27 51.91 1.16 -19.02
C SER A 27 53.43 1.05 -19.20
N CYS A 28 53.86 0.54 -20.35
CA CYS A 28 55.27 0.53 -20.71
C CYS A 28 55.75 1.96 -21.04
N ARG A 29 56.42 2.62 -20.08
CA ARG A 29 56.96 3.99 -20.23
C ARG A 29 57.99 4.17 -21.35
N ARG A 30 58.65 3.08 -21.76
CA ARG A 30 59.59 3.07 -22.89
C ARG A 30 58.82 3.05 -24.21
N CYS A 31 57.86 2.14 -24.31
CA CYS A 31 56.99 1.99 -25.48
C CYS A 31 56.18 3.28 -25.74
N GLU A 32 55.75 3.96 -24.67
CA GLU A 32 55.06 5.26 -24.71
C GLU A 32 55.95 6.36 -25.30
N ARG A 33 57.24 6.37 -24.97
CA ARG A 33 58.22 7.36 -25.46
C ARG A 33 58.69 7.09 -26.89
N GLU A 34 58.73 5.82 -27.29
CA GLU A 34 59.18 5.38 -28.62
C GLU A 34 58.00 5.29 -29.62
N GLU A 35 56.81 5.79 -29.27
CA GLU A 35 55.57 5.74 -30.07
C GLU A 35 55.24 4.34 -30.62
N THR A 36 55.57 3.29 -29.85
CA THR A 36 55.21 1.90 -30.16
C THR A 36 53.89 1.51 -29.47
N SER A 37 53.40 0.29 -29.72
CA SER A 37 52.22 -0.25 -29.04
C SER A 37 52.41 -0.24 -27.52
N THR A 38 51.49 0.41 -26.80
CA THR A 38 51.52 0.60 -25.35
C THR A 38 50.40 -0.19 -24.69
N PRO A 39 50.57 -1.50 -24.44
CA PRO A 39 49.54 -2.27 -23.74
C PRO A 39 49.40 -1.72 -22.31
N THR A 40 48.20 -1.25 -21.98
CA THR A 40 47.85 -0.80 -20.63
C THR A 40 47.28 -1.98 -19.85
N VAL A 41 47.95 -2.38 -18.78
CA VAL A 41 47.50 -3.46 -17.89
C VAL A 41 46.92 -2.83 -16.63
N THR A 42 45.62 -3.03 -16.42
CA THR A 42 44.90 -2.50 -15.25
C THR A 42 44.58 -3.64 -14.29
N ALA A 43 44.96 -3.51 -13.02
CA ALA A 43 44.58 -4.48 -12.00
C ALA A 43 43.06 -4.50 -11.77
N SER A 44 42.51 -5.68 -11.44
CA SER A 44 41.09 -5.82 -11.11
C SER A 44 40.74 -5.01 -9.85
N MET A 45 39.53 -4.48 -9.83
CA MET A 45 38.96 -3.75 -8.68
C MET A 45 37.51 -4.22 -8.49
N PRO A 46 37.02 -4.34 -7.25
CA PRO A 46 35.61 -4.66 -7.02
C PRO A 46 34.69 -3.71 -7.77
N ALA A 47 33.63 -4.26 -8.37
CA ALA A 47 32.65 -3.45 -9.09
C ALA A 47 31.91 -2.54 -8.09
N PRO A 48 31.88 -1.22 -8.31
CA PRO A 48 31.10 -0.33 -7.46
C PRO A 48 29.60 -0.55 -7.70
N VAL A 49 28.83 -0.43 -6.63
CA VAL A 49 27.37 -0.56 -6.65
C VAL A 49 26.74 0.52 -7.53
N PHE A 50 27.25 1.75 -7.43
CA PHE A 50 26.92 2.85 -8.33
C PHE A 50 28.23 3.46 -8.86
N PRO A 51 28.60 3.22 -10.13
CA PRO A 51 29.82 3.76 -10.74
C PRO A 51 29.95 5.28 -10.58
N GLY A 52 31.14 5.74 -10.15
CA GLY A 52 31.42 7.16 -9.92
C GLY A 52 30.80 7.75 -8.65
N SER A 53 30.18 6.94 -7.81
CA SER A 53 29.53 7.37 -6.57
C SER A 53 30.22 6.84 -5.31
N LEU A 54 30.00 7.50 -4.17
CA LEU A 54 30.40 7.01 -2.84
C LEU A 54 29.46 5.91 -2.31
N ALA A 55 28.42 5.54 -3.07
CA ALA A 55 27.44 4.56 -2.65
C ALA A 55 28.07 3.17 -2.53
N SER A 56 27.92 2.54 -1.37
CA SER A 56 28.06 1.11 -1.19
C SER A 56 26.68 0.46 -1.14
N ALA A 57 26.63 -0.87 -1.21
CA ALA A 57 25.36 -1.60 -1.04
C ALA A 57 24.73 -1.30 0.33
N SER A 58 25.56 -1.26 1.38
CA SER A 58 25.11 -0.98 2.74
C SER A 58 24.62 0.45 2.93
N SER A 59 25.31 1.45 2.39
CA SER A 59 24.88 2.85 2.55
C SER A 59 23.57 3.12 1.80
N MET A 60 23.42 2.55 0.60
CA MET A 60 22.18 2.67 -0.16
C MET A 60 21.00 1.98 0.54
N ALA A 61 21.20 0.74 1.02
CA ALA A 61 20.18 0.03 1.79
C ALA A 61 19.78 0.77 3.07
N TYR A 62 20.76 1.33 3.79
CA TYR A 62 20.53 2.12 5.00
C TYR A 62 19.66 3.36 4.73
N ILE A 63 19.99 4.13 3.70
CA ILE A 63 19.23 5.34 3.31
C ILE A 63 17.79 4.99 2.89
N MET A 64 17.63 3.92 2.10
CA MET A 64 16.31 3.44 1.67
C MET A 64 15.48 2.97 2.87
N SER A 65 16.06 2.20 3.78
CA SER A 65 15.39 1.73 5.00
C SER A 65 14.97 2.90 5.88
N GLN A 66 15.88 3.83 6.18
CA GLN A 66 15.54 5.01 6.97
C GLN A 66 14.42 5.84 6.31
N LYS A 67 14.42 5.97 4.98
CA LYS A 67 13.41 6.77 4.27
C LYS A 67 12.03 6.13 4.30
N TYR A 68 11.94 4.84 3.98
CA TYR A 68 10.67 4.18 3.70
C TYR A 68 10.15 3.33 4.86
N VAL A 69 11.02 2.81 5.72
CA VAL A 69 10.64 2.04 6.92
C VAL A 69 10.52 2.98 8.11
N GLU A 70 11.56 3.78 8.38
CA GLU A 70 11.60 4.68 9.55
C GLU A 70 11.01 6.07 9.29
N SER A 71 10.49 6.31 8.08
CA SER A 71 9.88 7.59 7.68
C SER A 71 10.80 8.82 7.87
N MET A 72 12.13 8.64 7.78
CA MET A 72 13.10 9.72 7.90
C MET A 72 13.33 10.41 6.54
N PRO A 73 12.87 11.66 6.36
CA PRO A 73 13.04 12.36 5.08
C PRO A 73 14.52 12.64 4.79
N LEU A 74 14.86 12.72 3.50
CA LEU A 74 16.25 12.84 3.05
C LEU A 74 16.99 14.08 3.58
N TYR A 75 16.29 15.16 3.89
CA TYR A 75 16.92 16.34 4.48
C TYR A 75 17.40 16.10 5.91
N ARG A 76 16.71 15.23 6.68
CA ARG A 76 17.15 14.83 8.02
C ARG A 76 18.31 13.83 7.93
N GLN A 77 18.28 12.95 6.93
CA GLN A 77 19.41 12.05 6.67
C GLN A 77 20.66 12.83 6.28
N GLU A 78 20.54 13.85 5.40
CA GLU A 78 21.63 14.78 5.07
C GLU A 78 22.24 15.41 6.33
N GLN A 79 21.42 15.94 7.24
CA GLN A 79 21.88 16.50 8.52
C GLN A 79 22.53 15.46 9.45
N GLN A 80 22.02 14.23 9.45
CA GLN A 80 22.58 13.12 10.22
C GLN A 80 23.98 12.77 9.71
N PHE A 81 24.18 12.66 8.40
CA PHE A 81 25.50 12.39 7.82
C PHE A 81 26.48 13.55 8.04
N ALA A 82 26.02 14.81 7.94
CA ALA A 82 26.84 15.97 8.25
C ALA A 82 27.33 15.96 9.71
N SER A 83 26.47 15.55 10.64
CA SER A 83 26.84 15.40 12.07
C SER A 83 27.87 14.28 12.30
N LEU A 84 27.99 13.33 11.37
CA LEU A 84 29.03 12.29 11.35
C LEU A 84 30.28 12.73 10.56
N GLY A 85 30.36 13.99 10.12
CA GLY A 85 31.47 14.54 9.34
C GLY A 85 31.46 14.14 7.86
N ILE A 86 30.30 13.73 7.33
CA ILE A 86 30.15 13.28 5.94
C ILE A 86 29.16 14.20 5.21
N GLU A 87 29.70 15.00 4.29
CA GLU A 87 28.90 15.91 3.46
C GLU A 87 28.26 15.15 2.29
N LEU A 88 26.98 14.80 2.41
CA LEU A 88 26.18 14.18 1.35
C LEU A 88 24.95 15.02 1.04
N SER A 89 24.89 15.57 -0.19
CA SER A 89 23.74 16.36 -0.60
C SER A 89 22.46 15.52 -0.69
N ARG A 90 21.30 16.14 -0.44
CA ARG A 90 19.97 15.55 -0.70
C ARG A 90 19.83 14.98 -2.11
N GLN A 91 20.42 15.64 -3.11
CA GLN A 91 20.38 15.19 -4.50
C GLN A 91 21.16 13.88 -4.67
N THR A 92 22.32 13.75 -4.03
CA THR A 92 23.11 12.51 -4.02
C THR A 92 22.30 11.37 -3.42
N LEU A 93 21.69 11.58 -2.24
CA LEU A 93 20.87 10.57 -1.57
C LEU A 93 19.64 10.16 -2.41
N ALA A 94 18.97 11.13 -3.05
CA ALA A 94 17.85 10.87 -3.94
C ALA A 94 18.28 10.05 -5.17
N ASN A 95 19.42 10.40 -5.79
CA ASN A 95 19.96 9.66 -6.93
C ASN A 95 20.32 8.22 -6.56
N TRP A 96 20.85 7.98 -5.36
CA TRP A 96 21.13 6.62 -4.88
C TRP A 96 19.86 5.79 -4.78
N ILE A 97 18.79 6.35 -4.20
CA ILE A 97 17.49 5.68 -4.12
C ILE A 97 16.95 5.36 -5.51
N LEU A 98 16.94 6.32 -6.42
CA LEU A 98 16.42 6.13 -7.78
C LEU A 98 17.22 5.07 -8.53
N TYR A 99 18.55 5.11 -8.44
CA TYR A 99 19.42 4.13 -9.07
C TYR A 99 19.15 2.72 -8.55
N GLY A 100 19.15 2.53 -7.22
CA GLY A 100 18.91 1.22 -6.62
C GLY A 100 17.50 0.68 -6.89
N ALA A 101 16.50 1.56 -6.85
CA ALA A 101 15.11 1.19 -7.16
C ALA A 101 14.98 0.73 -8.61
N ASN A 102 15.50 1.49 -9.58
CA ASN A 102 15.36 1.18 -11.00
C ASN A 102 16.22 -0.01 -11.44
N THR A 103 17.38 -0.22 -10.82
CA THR A 103 18.33 -1.26 -11.24
C THR A 103 18.00 -2.62 -10.63
N TRP A 104 17.56 -2.67 -9.37
CA TRP A 104 17.37 -3.95 -8.66
C TRP A 104 15.95 -4.17 -8.15
N LEU A 105 15.30 -3.14 -7.60
CA LEU A 105 13.98 -3.33 -6.99
C LEU A 105 12.85 -3.41 -8.02
N SER A 106 13.00 -2.81 -9.19
CA SER A 106 12.09 -2.95 -10.33
C SER A 106 11.88 -4.42 -10.72
N LEU A 107 12.97 -5.19 -10.80
CA LEU A 107 12.93 -6.63 -11.11
C LEU A 107 12.13 -7.41 -10.06
N LEU A 108 12.29 -7.07 -8.78
CA LEU A 108 11.51 -7.66 -7.70
C LEU A 108 10.04 -7.23 -7.78
N TYR A 109 9.78 -5.96 -8.06
CA TYR A 109 8.44 -5.41 -8.22
C TYR A 109 7.68 -6.14 -9.34
N ASP A 110 8.30 -6.28 -10.51
CA ASP A 110 7.71 -6.96 -11.66
C ASP A 110 7.41 -8.43 -11.34
N ARG A 111 8.36 -9.12 -10.70
CA ARG A 111 8.18 -10.51 -10.28
C ARG A 111 7.09 -10.67 -9.21
N MET A 112 7.00 -9.73 -8.27
CA MET A 112 5.93 -9.68 -7.28
C MET A 112 4.58 -9.42 -7.94
N ARG A 113 4.52 -8.56 -8.96
CA ARG A 113 3.30 -8.32 -9.74
C ARG A 113 2.85 -9.60 -10.45
N GLU A 114 3.75 -10.33 -11.09
CA GLU A 114 3.42 -11.62 -11.71
C GLU A 114 2.81 -12.61 -10.72
N HIS A 115 3.36 -12.70 -9.50
CA HIS A 115 2.83 -13.59 -8.46
C HIS A 115 1.51 -13.08 -7.87
N LEU A 116 1.36 -11.77 -7.72
CA LEU A 116 0.13 -11.14 -7.27
C LEU A 116 -1.03 -11.45 -8.23
N LEU A 117 -0.81 -11.33 -9.54
CA LEU A 117 -1.86 -11.59 -10.54
C LEU A 117 -2.27 -13.07 -10.66
N LYS A 118 -1.54 -14.00 -10.01
CA LYS A 118 -1.88 -15.44 -9.97
C LYS A 118 -2.76 -15.83 -8.79
N GLN A 119 -2.96 -14.93 -7.83
CA GLN A 119 -3.84 -15.21 -6.69
C GLN A 119 -5.31 -15.18 -7.13
N ASP A 120 -6.20 -15.81 -6.36
CA ASP A 120 -7.64 -15.79 -6.66
C ASP A 120 -8.34 -14.54 -6.11
N ILE A 121 -7.77 -13.93 -5.06
CA ILE A 121 -8.35 -12.79 -4.33
C ILE A 121 -7.31 -11.67 -4.21
N LEU A 122 -7.67 -10.51 -4.75
CA LEU A 122 -6.88 -9.28 -4.62
C LEU A 122 -7.70 -8.18 -3.97
N HIS A 123 -7.04 -7.29 -3.25
CA HIS A 123 -7.62 -6.05 -2.77
C HIS A 123 -6.99 -4.88 -3.51
N ALA A 124 -7.80 -3.87 -3.83
CA ALA A 124 -7.33 -2.61 -4.37
C ALA A 124 -7.95 -1.41 -3.65
N ASP A 125 -7.16 -0.34 -3.53
CA ASP A 125 -7.56 0.97 -3.00
C ASP A 125 -6.67 2.04 -3.63
N GLU A 126 -7.02 3.31 -3.46
CA GLU A 126 -6.19 4.40 -3.94
C GLU A 126 -6.13 5.57 -2.98
N THR A 127 -4.93 6.13 -2.82
CA THR A 127 -4.69 7.32 -2.00
C THR A 127 -4.24 8.46 -2.89
N THR A 128 -4.72 9.67 -2.58
CA THR A 128 -4.33 10.89 -3.29
C THR A 128 -3.01 11.44 -2.76
N LEU A 129 -2.18 11.97 -3.65
CA LEU A 129 -0.96 12.71 -3.32
C LEU A 129 -0.75 13.87 -4.29
N GLN A 130 0.15 14.78 -3.92
CA GLN A 130 0.61 15.87 -4.78
C GLN A 130 2.09 15.70 -5.09
N VAL A 131 2.46 15.89 -6.36
CA VAL A 131 3.85 15.73 -6.82
C VAL A 131 4.36 17.10 -7.26
N LEU A 132 5.36 17.62 -6.54
CA LEU A 132 5.82 19.00 -6.70
C LEU A 132 6.45 19.31 -8.08
N ARG A 133 7.05 18.31 -8.73
CA ARG A 133 7.81 18.48 -9.98
C ARG A 133 7.41 17.44 -11.02
N GLU A 134 6.12 17.38 -11.30
CA GLU A 134 5.60 16.54 -12.37
C GLU A 134 5.68 17.27 -13.73
N PRO A 135 6.34 16.71 -14.76
CA PRO A 135 6.45 17.36 -16.05
C PRO A 135 5.08 17.70 -16.66
N GLY A 136 4.88 18.96 -17.03
CA GLY A 136 3.64 19.43 -17.65
C GLY A 136 2.43 19.52 -16.71
N ARG A 137 2.61 19.41 -15.39
CA ARG A 137 1.53 19.48 -14.40
C ARG A 137 1.89 20.39 -13.24
N ALA A 138 0.89 21.11 -12.74
CA ALA A 138 1.07 22.02 -11.61
C ALA A 138 1.20 21.24 -10.29
N ALA A 139 1.99 21.74 -9.34
CA ALA A 139 2.29 21.02 -8.09
C ALA A 139 1.05 20.68 -7.24
N GLN A 140 -0.01 21.50 -7.32
CA GLN A 140 -1.28 21.31 -6.62
C GLN A 140 -2.18 20.24 -7.27
N THR A 141 -1.81 19.73 -8.44
CA THR A 141 -2.62 18.74 -9.16
C THR A 141 -2.61 17.42 -8.40
N THR A 142 -3.79 16.83 -8.23
CA THR A 142 -3.93 15.53 -7.56
C THR A 142 -3.43 14.41 -8.47
N SER A 143 -2.53 13.60 -7.92
CA SER A 143 -2.09 12.31 -8.45
C SER A 143 -2.54 11.20 -7.49
N TYR A 144 -2.39 9.96 -7.90
CA TYR A 144 -2.93 8.79 -7.20
C TYR A 144 -1.84 7.74 -7.03
N LEU A 145 -1.81 7.13 -5.85
CA LEU A 145 -1.04 5.94 -5.58
C LEU A 145 -2.04 4.81 -5.38
N TRP A 146 -2.14 3.95 -6.40
CA TRP A 146 -2.98 2.76 -6.36
C TRP A 146 -2.25 1.69 -5.56
N LEU A 147 -2.95 1.04 -4.63
CA LEU A 147 -2.42 -0.07 -3.85
C LEU A 147 -3.12 -1.33 -4.32
N TYR A 148 -2.34 -2.36 -4.64
CA TYR A 148 -2.80 -3.71 -4.89
C TYR A 148 -2.16 -4.66 -3.88
N ARG A 149 -2.95 -5.54 -3.28
CA ARG A 149 -2.42 -6.54 -2.36
C ARG A 149 -3.13 -7.87 -2.47
N THR A 150 -2.44 -8.90 -2.02
CA THR A 150 -3.01 -10.25 -1.88
C THR A 150 -3.99 -10.34 -0.71
N GLY A 151 -4.81 -11.39 -0.75
CA GLY A 151 -5.67 -11.79 0.36
C GLY A 151 -4.89 -12.18 1.61
N ARG A 152 -5.59 -12.48 2.70
CA ARG A 152 -4.98 -12.73 4.02
C ARG A 152 -4.20 -14.04 4.12
N GLU A 153 -4.57 -15.03 3.32
CA GLU A 153 -4.02 -16.40 3.39
C GLU A 153 -2.86 -16.63 2.43
N ASP A 154 -2.78 -15.78 1.41
CA ASP A 154 -1.71 -15.84 0.43
C ASP A 154 -0.45 -15.18 1.01
N PRO A 155 0.74 -15.51 0.48
CA PRO A 155 1.95 -14.77 0.78
C PRO A 155 1.71 -13.26 0.61
N PRO A 156 2.06 -12.43 1.62
CA PRO A 156 1.71 -11.02 1.61
C PRO A 156 2.50 -10.28 0.55
N ILE A 157 1.81 -9.79 -0.46
CA ILE A 157 2.36 -8.90 -1.49
C ILE A 157 1.57 -7.59 -1.44
N ILE A 158 2.28 -6.47 -1.38
CA ILE A 158 1.70 -5.13 -1.43
C ILE A 158 2.49 -4.35 -2.48
N LEU A 159 1.81 -3.92 -3.53
CA LEU A 159 2.39 -3.13 -4.62
C LEU A 159 1.69 -1.80 -4.71
N TYR A 160 2.49 -0.76 -4.90
CA TYR A 160 2.02 0.59 -5.16
C TYR A 160 2.27 0.94 -6.61
N ASP A 161 1.29 1.53 -7.27
CA ASP A 161 1.34 1.98 -8.66
C ASP A 161 0.99 3.47 -8.73
N TYR A 162 1.99 4.29 -9.04
CA TYR A 162 1.81 5.74 -9.16
C TYR A 162 1.15 6.08 -10.49
N GLN A 163 0.08 6.86 -10.44
CA GLN A 163 -0.66 7.30 -11.61
C GLN A 163 -1.04 8.77 -11.52
N THR A 164 -0.97 9.44 -12.66
CA THR A 164 -1.22 10.88 -12.76
C THR A 164 -2.72 11.22 -12.66
N THR A 165 -3.60 10.25 -12.87
CA THR A 165 -5.06 10.45 -12.80
C THR A 165 -5.73 9.25 -12.13
N ARG A 166 -7.02 9.40 -11.75
CA ARG A 166 -7.83 8.30 -11.23
C ARG A 166 -8.48 7.46 -12.34
N ALA A 167 -8.07 7.61 -13.60
CA ALA A 167 -8.79 7.02 -14.73
C ALA A 167 -8.83 5.48 -14.68
N SER A 168 -9.96 4.89 -15.07
CA SER A 168 -10.18 3.43 -15.09
C SER A 168 -9.18 2.64 -15.94
N LYS A 169 -8.51 3.30 -16.89
CA LYS A 169 -7.45 2.69 -17.71
C LYS A 169 -6.29 2.16 -16.86
N HIS A 170 -6.00 2.79 -15.72
CA HIS A 170 -4.86 2.43 -14.87
C HIS A 170 -5.06 1.10 -14.16
N PRO A 171 -6.12 0.87 -13.36
CA PRO A 171 -6.37 -0.44 -12.77
C PRO A 171 -6.61 -1.51 -13.83
N ARG A 172 -7.24 -1.16 -14.97
CA ARG A 172 -7.39 -2.08 -16.10
C ARG A 172 -6.03 -2.54 -16.64
N GLN A 173 -5.07 -1.65 -16.80
CA GLN A 173 -3.73 -1.98 -17.29
C GLN A 173 -2.95 -2.78 -16.23
N PHE A 174 -2.97 -2.34 -14.97
CA PHE A 174 -2.25 -3.00 -13.89
C PHE A 174 -2.75 -4.45 -13.68
N LEU A 175 -4.07 -4.65 -13.66
CA LEU A 175 -4.72 -5.95 -13.46
C LEU A 175 -4.89 -6.76 -14.75
N SER A 176 -4.24 -6.35 -15.85
CA SER A 176 -4.29 -7.11 -17.10
C SER A 176 -3.78 -8.54 -16.88
N GLY A 177 -4.63 -9.53 -17.18
CA GLY A 177 -4.34 -10.96 -17.01
C GLY A 177 -4.77 -11.55 -15.66
N PHE A 178 -5.21 -10.73 -14.70
CA PHE A 178 -5.81 -11.21 -13.46
C PHE A 178 -7.21 -11.78 -13.72
N LYS A 179 -7.52 -12.88 -13.05
CA LYS A 179 -8.85 -13.51 -13.05
C LYS A 179 -9.19 -13.87 -11.61
N GLY A 180 -10.39 -13.55 -11.18
CA GLY A 180 -10.83 -13.83 -9.81
C GLY A 180 -11.55 -12.66 -9.17
N TYR A 181 -11.36 -12.50 -7.86
CA TYR A 181 -12.12 -11.56 -7.05
C TYR A 181 -11.29 -10.33 -6.70
N LEU A 182 -11.83 -9.15 -6.99
CA LEU A 182 -11.21 -7.88 -6.64
C LEU A 182 -12.03 -7.16 -5.57
N HIS A 183 -11.49 -7.10 -4.36
CA HIS A 183 -12.06 -6.37 -3.24
C HIS A 183 -11.76 -4.89 -3.35
N VAL A 184 -12.79 -4.08 -3.56
CA VAL A 184 -12.65 -2.63 -3.78
C VAL A 184 -13.69 -1.85 -3.00
N ASP A 185 -13.49 -0.54 -2.96
CA ASP A 185 -14.56 0.38 -2.61
C ASP A 185 -15.63 0.45 -3.74
N GLY A 186 -16.55 1.39 -3.62
CA GLY A 186 -17.59 1.61 -4.64
C GLY A 186 -17.12 2.37 -5.88
N TYR A 187 -15.81 2.55 -6.13
CA TYR A 187 -15.31 3.38 -7.21
C TYR A 187 -15.56 2.74 -8.59
N ALA A 188 -16.22 3.51 -9.46
CA ALA A 188 -16.55 3.06 -10.81
C ALA A 188 -15.31 2.81 -11.70
N GLY A 189 -14.12 3.28 -11.31
CA GLY A 189 -12.89 3.03 -12.07
C GLY A 189 -12.48 1.57 -12.15
N TYR A 190 -12.95 0.74 -11.21
CA TYR A 190 -12.75 -0.71 -11.23
C TYR A 190 -13.77 -1.44 -12.10
N HIS A 191 -14.82 -0.75 -12.58
CA HIS A 191 -15.83 -1.39 -13.42
C HIS A 191 -15.25 -1.73 -14.80
N GLY A 192 -15.65 -2.87 -15.35
CA GLY A 192 -15.27 -3.29 -16.70
C GLY A 192 -13.82 -3.77 -16.83
N ILE A 193 -13.23 -4.28 -15.74
CA ILE A 193 -12.02 -5.10 -15.80
C ILE A 193 -12.46 -6.52 -16.25
N PRO A 194 -11.92 -7.06 -17.36
CA PRO A 194 -12.30 -8.38 -17.86
C PRO A 194 -11.98 -9.50 -16.87
N ASP A 195 -12.78 -10.57 -16.84
CA ASP A 195 -12.58 -11.77 -16.03
C ASP A 195 -12.47 -11.54 -14.50
N VAL A 196 -12.93 -10.37 -14.02
CA VAL A 196 -12.86 -9.98 -12.60
C VAL A 196 -14.27 -9.82 -12.04
N THR A 197 -14.49 -10.44 -10.87
CA THR A 197 -15.68 -10.23 -10.05
C THR A 197 -15.37 -9.23 -8.94
N LEU A 198 -16.08 -8.11 -8.92
CA LEU A 198 -15.90 -7.09 -7.88
C LEU A 198 -16.62 -7.48 -6.59
N VAL A 199 -15.90 -7.37 -5.47
CA VAL A 199 -16.46 -7.58 -4.13
C VAL A 199 -16.38 -6.27 -3.36
N GLY A 200 -17.50 -5.90 -2.73
CA GLY A 200 -17.68 -4.60 -2.10
C GLY A 200 -17.12 -4.56 -0.68
N CYS A 201 -16.40 -3.49 -0.36
CA CYS A 201 -15.85 -3.28 0.97
C CYS A 201 -16.87 -2.76 1.99
N TRP A 202 -17.14 -3.56 3.03
CA TRP A 202 -18.03 -3.18 4.13
C TRP A 202 -17.44 -2.12 5.05
N ALA A 203 -16.11 -1.95 5.09
CA ALA A 203 -15.50 -0.84 5.83
C ALA A 203 -15.90 0.51 5.23
N HIS A 204 -16.00 0.62 3.90
CA HIS A 204 -16.47 1.81 3.22
C HIS A 204 -17.97 2.05 3.45
N ALA A 205 -18.79 0.99 3.39
CA ALA A 205 -20.21 1.08 3.73
C ALA A 205 -20.42 1.59 5.17
N ARG A 206 -19.70 0.99 6.14
CA ARG A 206 -19.73 1.37 7.55
C ARG A 206 -19.28 2.82 7.78
N ARG A 207 -18.19 3.25 7.12
CA ARG A 207 -17.65 4.61 7.23
C ARG A 207 -18.69 5.66 6.81
N LYS A 208 -19.52 5.38 5.80
CA LYS A 208 -20.58 6.31 5.36
C LYS A 208 -21.62 6.57 6.45
N PHE A 209 -22.00 5.55 7.23
CA PHE A 209 -22.91 5.73 8.37
C PHE A 209 -22.23 6.47 9.54
N ASP A 210 -20.94 6.21 9.79
CA ASP A 210 -20.15 6.95 10.79
C ASP A 210 -20.00 8.44 10.44
N GLU A 211 -19.70 8.75 9.17
CA GLU A 211 -19.68 10.12 8.62
C GLU A 211 -21.05 10.80 8.78
N ALA A 212 -22.14 10.07 8.49
CA ALA A 212 -23.50 10.58 8.66
C ALA A 212 -23.84 10.92 10.12
N LEU A 213 -23.36 10.13 11.08
CA LEU A 213 -23.52 10.42 12.51
C LEU A 213 -22.69 11.63 12.94
N LYS A 214 -21.44 11.74 12.47
CA LYS A 214 -20.56 12.88 12.77
C LYS A 214 -21.10 14.21 12.23
N ALA A 215 -21.82 14.17 11.11
CA ALA A 215 -22.49 15.33 10.53
C ALA A 215 -23.69 15.85 11.36
N LEU A 216 -24.20 15.08 12.32
CA LEU A 216 -25.27 15.53 13.21
C LEU A 216 -24.74 16.47 14.30
N PRO A 217 -25.58 17.40 14.80
CA PRO A 217 -25.28 18.17 16.00
C PRO A 217 -24.91 17.26 17.17
N GLU A 218 -23.94 17.67 17.98
CA GLU A 218 -23.38 16.84 19.05
C GLU A 218 -24.43 16.30 20.02
N SER A 219 -25.44 17.12 20.33
CA SER A 219 -26.60 16.75 21.17
C SER A 219 -27.48 15.63 20.60
N LYS A 220 -27.41 15.36 19.28
CA LYS A 220 -28.20 14.34 18.58
C LYS A 220 -27.36 13.14 18.13
N ARG A 221 -26.04 13.14 18.37
CA ARG A 221 -25.16 12.02 17.98
C ARG A 221 -25.41 10.75 18.80
N SER A 222 -25.83 10.89 20.06
CA SER A 222 -26.14 9.78 20.97
C SER A 222 -27.58 9.28 20.86
N SER A 223 -28.48 10.10 20.31
CA SER A 223 -29.90 9.79 20.13
C SER A 223 -30.12 8.58 19.21
N PRO A 224 -31.23 7.84 19.37
CA PRO A 224 -31.61 6.77 18.45
C PRO A 224 -32.06 7.38 17.11
N VAL A 225 -31.08 7.61 16.23
CA VAL A 225 -31.27 8.11 14.87
C VAL A 225 -31.06 6.98 13.87
N ALA A 226 -31.77 7.01 12.74
CA ALA A 226 -31.70 5.97 11.71
C ALA A 226 -30.27 5.70 11.20
N ALA A 227 -29.37 6.69 11.20
CA ALA A 227 -27.96 6.48 10.87
C ALA A 227 -27.23 5.50 11.83
N LYS A 228 -27.63 5.48 13.11
CA LYS A 228 -27.11 4.56 14.13
C LYS A 228 -27.63 3.13 13.93
N GLU A 229 -28.86 2.98 13.44
CA GLU A 229 -29.41 1.68 13.05
C GLU A 229 -28.61 1.09 11.88
N GLY A 230 -28.34 1.86 10.83
CA GLY A 230 -27.50 1.44 9.70
C GLY A 230 -26.08 1.04 10.13
N LEU A 231 -25.47 1.80 11.05
CA LEU A 231 -24.19 1.44 11.65
C LEU A 231 -24.26 0.15 12.48
N THR A 232 -25.38 -0.10 13.17
CA THR A 232 -25.61 -1.33 13.95
C THR A 232 -25.63 -2.56 13.05
N PHE A 233 -26.32 -2.52 11.90
CA PHE A 233 -26.29 -3.60 10.92
C PHE A 233 -24.86 -3.92 10.46
N CYS A 234 -24.08 -2.88 10.12
CA CYS A 234 -22.68 -3.06 9.77
C CYS A 234 -21.89 -3.70 10.92
N ASN A 235 -22.02 -3.19 12.15
CA ASN A 235 -21.30 -3.72 13.31
C ASN A 235 -21.66 -5.19 13.62
N GLN A 236 -22.91 -5.60 13.40
CA GLN A 236 -23.33 -7.00 13.53
C GLN A 236 -22.58 -7.90 12.55
N LEU A 237 -22.47 -7.50 11.28
CA LEU A 237 -21.68 -8.25 10.28
C LEU A 237 -20.21 -8.34 10.66
N PHE A 238 -19.62 -7.24 11.13
CA PHE A 238 -18.22 -7.24 11.61
C PHE A 238 -18.01 -8.10 12.85
N ALA A 239 -19.01 -8.21 13.73
CA ALA A 239 -18.94 -9.10 14.89
C ALA A 239 -18.97 -10.57 14.44
N ILE A 240 -19.88 -10.93 13.52
CA ILE A 240 -19.92 -12.27 12.94
C ILE A 240 -18.58 -12.62 12.29
N GLU A 241 -18.04 -11.77 11.43
CA GLU A 241 -16.76 -12.03 10.74
C GLU A 241 -15.56 -12.13 11.69
N ARG A 242 -15.62 -11.48 12.86
CA ARG A 242 -14.60 -11.62 13.90
C ARG A 242 -14.62 -13.01 14.51
N ASP A 243 -15.80 -13.57 14.73
CA ASP A 243 -15.96 -14.93 15.25
C ASP A 243 -15.50 -15.98 14.24
N LEU A 244 -15.55 -15.66 12.94
CA LEU A 244 -15.19 -16.55 11.82
C LEU A 244 -13.69 -16.55 11.46
N LYS A 245 -12.86 -15.87 12.25
CA LYS A 245 -11.45 -15.62 11.93
C LYS A 245 -10.65 -16.92 11.78
N GLU A 246 -10.94 -17.92 12.59
CA GLU A 246 -10.20 -19.20 12.66
C GLU A 246 -10.99 -20.38 12.06
N CYS A 247 -12.16 -20.13 11.44
CA CYS A 247 -12.98 -21.16 10.80
C CYS A 247 -12.38 -21.65 9.46
N THR A 248 -12.70 -22.88 9.07
CA THR A 248 -12.41 -23.36 7.71
C THR A 248 -13.27 -22.62 6.67
N PRO A 249 -12.89 -22.61 5.37
CA PRO A 249 -13.73 -22.06 4.30
C PRO A 249 -15.17 -22.59 4.30
N GLU A 250 -15.34 -23.89 4.54
CA GLU A 250 -16.64 -24.57 4.55
C GLU A 250 -17.48 -24.13 5.76
N GLU A 251 -16.90 -24.14 6.96
CA GLU A 251 -17.56 -23.66 8.18
C GLU A 251 -17.96 -22.19 8.05
N ARG A 252 -17.04 -21.35 7.54
CA ARG A 252 -17.28 -19.93 7.30
C ARG A 252 -18.46 -19.74 6.35
N TYR A 253 -18.52 -20.52 5.27
CA TYR A 253 -19.65 -20.48 4.35
C TYR A 253 -20.97 -20.78 5.07
N HIS A 254 -21.06 -21.92 5.77
CA HIS A 254 -22.28 -22.33 6.47
C HIS A 254 -22.72 -21.29 7.50
N ILE A 255 -21.79 -20.81 8.33
CA ILE A 255 -22.11 -19.84 9.38
C ILE A 255 -22.54 -18.49 8.77
N ARG A 256 -21.97 -18.06 7.64
CA ARG A 256 -22.45 -16.86 6.94
C ARG A 256 -23.86 -17.03 6.40
N GLN A 257 -24.20 -18.19 5.87
CA GLN A 257 -25.56 -18.49 5.42
C GLN A 257 -26.57 -18.44 6.58
N GLU A 258 -26.16 -18.88 7.77
CA GLU A 258 -27.03 -18.90 8.95
C GLU A 258 -27.11 -17.56 9.67
N ARG A 259 -25.98 -16.84 9.83
CA ARG A 259 -25.89 -15.63 10.66
C ARG A 259 -25.81 -14.34 9.85
N SER A 260 -25.02 -14.30 8.78
CA SER A 260 -24.81 -13.07 7.99
C SER A 260 -25.97 -12.78 7.04
N ARG A 261 -26.52 -13.82 6.39
CA ARG A 261 -27.62 -13.66 5.42
C ARG A 261 -28.88 -13.03 6.04
N PRO A 262 -29.40 -13.46 7.20
CA PRO A 262 -30.57 -12.81 7.81
C PRO A 262 -30.33 -11.34 8.14
N VAL A 263 -29.11 -10.98 8.57
CA VAL A 263 -28.71 -9.58 8.84
C VAL A 263 -28.73 -8.77 7.55
N LEU A 264 -28.23 -9.32 6.45
CA LEU A 264 -28.24 -8.67 5.14
C LEU A 264 -29.65 -8.49 4.58
N ASP A 265 -30.49 -9.51 4.66
CA ASP A 265 -31.88 -9.44 4.21
C ASP A 265 -32.66 -8.36 4.98
N ALA A 266 -32.51 -8.34 6.31
CA ALA A 266 -33.10 -7.31 7.16
C ALA A 266 -32.54 -5.91 6.84
N PHE A 267 -31.23 -5.81 6.62
CA PHE A 267 -30.59 -4.54 6.29
C PHE A 267 -31.04 -4.00 4.92
N LEU A 268 -31.18 -4.86 3.90
CA LEU A 268 -31.69 -4.46 2.58
C LEU A 268 -33.14 -3.96 2.65
N ALA A 269 -33.99 -4.68 3.37
CA ALA A 269 -35.37 -4.28 3.59
C ALA A 269 -35.46 -2.92 4.29
N TRP A 270 -34.62 -2.72 5.31
CA TRP A 270 -34.49 -1.45 6.02
C TRP A 270 -34.00 -0.33 5.08
N LEU A 271 -32.94 -0.56 4.30
CA LEU A 271 -32.42 0.43 3.33
C LEU A 271 -33.49 0.87 2.34
N ARG A 272 -34.27 -0.06 1.80
CA ARG A 272 -35.38 0.22 0.87
C ARG A 272 -36.50 1.03 1.53
N THR A 273 -36.78 0.77 2.81
CA THR A 273 -37.77 1.50 3.61
C THR A 273 -37.31 2.93 3.93
N GLN A 274 -36.01 3.13 4.18
CA GLN A 274 -35.44 4.44 4.50
C GLN A 274 -35.25 5.31 3.26
N LYS A 275 -34.92 4.73 2.09
CA LYS A 275 -34.64 5.46 0.84
C LYS A 275 -35.66 6.57 0.51
N PRO A 276 -36.99 6.36 0.55
CA PRO A 276 -37.95 7.42 0.24
C PRO A 276 -38.10 8.49 1.34
N LYS A 277 -37.60 8.22 2.55
CA LYS A 277 -37.75 9.09 3.74
C LYS A 277 -36.59 10.06 3.93
N VAL A 278 -35.54 9.94 3.12
CA VAL A 278 -34.28 10.68 3.30
C VAL A 278 -33.99 11.56 2.11
N LEU A 279 -33.40 12.73 2.38
CA LEU A 279 -32.90 13.61 1.32
C LEU A 279 -31.67 12.96 0.67
N PRO A 280 -31.65 12.72 -0.66
CA PRO A 280 -30.56 12.01 -1.33
C PRO A 280 -29.18 12.65 -1.12
N LYS A 281 -29.12 13.98 -0.99
CA LYS A 281 -27.86 14.73 -0.80
C LYS A 281 -27.41 14.83 0.66
N SER A 282 -28.22 14.40 1.62
CA SER A 282 -27.80 14.35 3.04
C SER A 282 -26.74 13.27 3.24
N ALA A 283 -25.87 13.41 4.25
CA ALA A 283 -24.86 12.39 4.56
C ALA A 283 -25.48 11.00 4.78
N PHE A 284 -26.65 10.94 5.45
CA PHE A 284 -27.41 9.71 5.64
C PHE A 284 -28.01 9.16 4.33
N GLY A 285 -28.57 10.04 3.49
CA GLY A 285 -29.07 9.65 2.16
C GLY A 285 -27.97 9.11 1.25
N GLN A 286 -26.76 9.69 1.31
CA GLN A 286 -25.58 9.19 0.59
C GLN A 286 -25.13 7.82 1.12
N ALA A 287 -25.20 7.56 2.42
CA ALA A 287 -24.90 6.24 2.98
C ALA A 287 -25.88 5.17 2.47
N ILE A 288 -27.19 5.48 2.47
CA ILE A 288 -28.22 4.58 1.93
C ILE A 288 -28.00 4.32 0.44
N LEU A 289 -27.77 5.37 -0.34
CA LEU A 289 -27.56 5.26 -1.78
C LEU A 289 -26.30 4.44 -2.11
N TYR A 290 -25.21 4.64 -1.36
CA TYR A 290 -23.99 3.85 -1.49
C TYR A 290 -24.27 2.36 -1.31
N CYS A 291 -24.90 1.96 -0.20
CA CYS A 291 -25.20 0.56 0.06
C CYS A 291 -26.11 -0.06 -1.00
N LEU A 292 -27.15 0.66 -1.44
CA LEU A 292 -28.05 0.17 -2.47
C LEU A 292 -27.36 0.01 -3.84
N ASN A 293 -26.52 0.98 -4.24
CA ASN A 293 -25.81 0.93 -5.52
C ASN A 293 -24.71 -0.14 -5.54
N GLN A 294 -24.14 -0.47 -4.37
CA GLN A 294 -23.09 -1.48 -4.24
C GLN A 294 -23.62 -2.82 -3.75
N TRP A 295 -24.94 -2.99 -3.62
CA TRP A 295 -25.52 -4.12 -2.88
C TRP A 295 -25.07 -5.48 -3.43
N GLU A 296 -25.14 -5.68 -4.75
CA GLU A 296 -24.71 -6.92 -5.40
C GLU A 296 -23.25 -7.30 -5.09
N LYS A 297 -22.37 -6.29 -4.97
CA LYS A 297 -20.95 -6.49 -4.63
C LYS A 297 -20.77 -6.67 -3.13
N LEU A 298 -21.56 -5.96 -2.31
CA LEU A 298 -21.54 -6.06 -0.86
C LEU A 298 -22.10 -7.40 -0.37
N GLU A 299 -22.95 -8.07 -1.13
CA GLU A 299 -23.45 -9.41 -0.80
C GLU A 299 -22.58 -10.56 -1.34
N ALA A 300 -21.64 -10.27 -2.24
CA ALA A 300 -20.83 -11.30 -2.88
C ALA A 300 -20.00 -12.11 -1.88
N PHE A 301 -19.59 -11.52 -0.75
CA PHE A 301 -18.73 -12.17 0.24
C PHE A 301 -19.33 -13.43 0.87
N TYR A 302 -20.65 -13.50 1.05
CA TYR A 302 -21.28 -14.65 1.72
C TYR A 302 -21.68 -15.74 0.74
N LYS A 303 -21.75 -15.42 -0.55
CA LYS A 303 -21.99 -16.41 -1.61
C LYS A 303 -20.78 -17.33 -1.84
N MET A 304 -19.66 -17.08 -1.14
CA MET A 304 -18.37 -17.74 -1.34
C MET A 304 -17.76 -18.16 0.00
N GLY A 305 -17.44 -19.45 0.15
CA GLY A 305 -16.79 -19.97 1.36
C GLY A 305 -15.32 -19.55 1.50
N ASP A 306 -14.63 -19.45 0.37
CA ASP A 306 -13.20 -19.09 0.31
C ASP A 306 -12.94 -17.62 0.66
N TRP A 307 -13.97 -16.78 0.60
CA TRP A 307 -13.85 -15.37 0.95
C TRP A 307 -13.64 -15.22 2.46
N ARG A 308 -12.57 -14.57 2.93
CA ARG A 308 -12.26 -14.56 4.38
C ARG A 308 -12.45 -13.23 5.11
N SER A 309 -12.67 -12.12 4.41
CA SER A 309 -12.81 -10.80 5.06
C SER A 309 -13.74 -9.85 4.30
N ILE A 310 -14.74 -9.31 4.98
CA ILE A 310 -15.63 -8.27 4.43
C ILE A 310 -14.97 -6.88 4.33
N THR A 311 -13.70 -6.77 4.71
CA THR A 311 -12.97 -5.50 4.70
C THR A 311 -11.76 -5.55 3.78
N THR A 312 -11.54 -4.47 3.03
CA THR A 312 -10.22 -4.19 2.51
C THR A 312 -9.35 -3.85 3.72
N GLU A 313 -8.52 -4.78 4.19
CA GLU A 313 -7.51 -4.52 5.23
C GLU A 313 -6.43 -3.51 4.78
N VAL A 314 -6.72 -2.71 3.76
CA VAL A 314 -5.88 -1.68 3.17
C VAL A 314 -5.81 -0.43 4.06
N ASN A 315 -6.73 -0.31 5.04
CA ASN A 315 -6.97 0.94 5.77
C ASN A 315 -6.71 0.87 7.30
N ALA A 316 -5.54 0.39 7.71
CA ALA A 316 -5.08 0.57 9.10
C ALA A 316 -3.86 1.51 9.26
N ARG A 317 -3.12 1.85 8.19
CA ARG A 317 -1.92 2.70 8.30
C ARG A 317 -1.68 3.71 7.16
N SER A 318 -2.41 3.66 6.06
CA SER A 318 -2.13 4.48 4.85
C SER A 318 -2.59 5.94 4.91
N ASN A 319 -3.39 6.35 5.92
CA ASN A 319 -3.77 7.75 6.12
C ASN A 319 -2.77 8.55 7.00
N ARG A 320 -1.53 8.07 7.16
CA ARG A 320 -0.43 8.81 7.81
C ARG A 320 0.87 8.68 7.01
N LEU A 321 0.83 9.05 5.74
CA LEU A 321 2.02 9.42 4.98
C LEU A 321 1.91 10.89 4.55
#